data_AF-A0A415RJC5-F1
#
_entry.id   AF-A0A415RJC5-F1
#
_cell.length_a   1.000
_cell.length_b   1.000
_cell.length_c   1.000
_cell.angle_alpha   90.00
_cell.angle_beta   90.00
_cell.angle_gamma   90.00
#
_symmetry.space_group_name_H-M   'P 1'
#
loop_
_entity.id
_entity.type
_entity.pdbx_description
1 polymer ?
#
loop_
_entity_poly.entity_id
_entity_poly.type
_entity_poly.pdbx_seq_one_letter_code
_entity_poly.pdbx_strand_id
1 'polypeptide(L)' 'MKKTYKKITFTCTSYDELIEIYQSKYEENYYLISYRLTKIIELEYKAVMLLYPRKEQIINE' A
#
# COMPACT_ATOMS: atom_id res chain seq x y z
N MET A 1 -1.69 -0.48 -22.48
CA MET A 1 -2.23 -1.06 -21.23
C MET A 1 -2.17 0.00 -20.13
N LYS A 2 -3.30 0.42 -19.57
CA LYS A 2 -3.29 1.25 -18.35
C LYS A 2 -2.70 0.39 -17.23
N LYS A 3 -1.52 0.74 -16.74
CA LYS A 3 -0.98 0.09 -15.53
C LYS A 3 -1.93 0.44 -14.38
N THR A 4 -2.72 -0.53 -13.93
CA THR A 4 -3.70 -0.35 -12.85
C THR A 4 -2.99 -0.46 -11.51
N TYR A 5 -2.45 0.66 -11.06
CA TYR A 5 -1.88 0.77 -9.72
C TYR A 5 -2.98 0.99 -8.69
N LYS A 6 -2.89 0.30 -7.55
CA LYS A 6 -3.76 0.55 -6.40
C LYS A 6 -3.04 1.47 -5.42
N LYS A 7 -3.59 2.66 -5.21
CA LYS A 7 -3.11 3.62 -4.21
C LYS A 7 -3.90 3.46 -2.93
N ILE A 8 -3.21 3.26 -1.81
CA ILE A 8 -3.80 3.13 -0.48
C ILE A 8 -3.28 4.27 0.39
N THR A 9 -4.13 4.83 1.24
CA THR A 9 -3.75 5.87 2.19
C THR A 9 -4.40 5.57 3.53
N PHE A 10 -3.61 5.58 4.59
CA PHE A 10 -4.03 5.30 5.95
C PHE A 10 -3.10 5.97 6.95
N THR A 11 -3.43 5.93 8.24
CA THR A 11 -2.60 6.41 9.34
C THR A 11 -1.90 5.24 10.00
N CYS A 12 -0.63 5.40 10.34
CA CYS A 12 0.15 4.43 11.10
C CYS A 12 1.13 5.17 12.03
N THR A 13 1.59 4.49 13.06
CA THR A 13 2.51 5.01 14.08
C THR A 13 3.97 4.83 13.67
N SER A 14 4.27 3.88 12.79
CA SER A 14 5.63 3.54 12.38
C SER A 14 5.69 2.95 10.97
N TYR A 15 6.91 2.78 10.46
CA TYR A 15 7.17 2.01 9.25
C TYR A 15 6.85 0.52 9.44
N ASP A 16 7.13 -0.04 10.61
CA ASP A 16 6.88 -1.46 10.88
C ASP A 16 5.39 -1.78 10.81
N GLU A 17 4.53 -0.91 11.35
CA GLU A 17 3.07 -1.04 11.24
C GLU A 17 2.60 -0.95 9.78
N LEU A 18 3.20 -0.08 8.96
CA LEU A 18 2.91 -0.01 7.53
C LEU A 18 3.25 -1.34 6.84
N ILE A 19 4.40 -1.92 7.15
CA ILE A 19 4.84 -3.19 6.56
C ILE A 19 3.96 -4.35 7.03
N GLU A 20 3.58 -4.38 8.30
CA GLU A 20 2.67 -5.39 8.84
C GLU A 20 1.30 -5.33 8.14
N ILE A 21 0.76 -4.12 7.93
CA ILE A 21 -0.49 -3.92 7.16
C ILE A 21 -0.33 -4.40 5.72
N TYR A 22 0.81 -4.12 5.10
CA TYR A 22 1.11 -4.61 3.76
C TYR A 22 1.14 -6.14 3.70
N GLN A 23 1.91 -6.78 4.57
CA GLN A 23 2.06 -8.23 4.64
C GLN A 23 0.73 -8.93 4.93
N SER A 24 -0.01 -8.43 5.91
CA SER A 24 -1.28 -9.03 6.34
C SER A 24 -2.40 -8.91 5.30
N LYS A 25 -2.51 -7.77 4.60
CA LYS A 25 -3.70 -7.46 3.78
C LYS A 25 -3.46 -7.48 2.27
N TYR A 26 -2.22 -7.27 1.82
CA TYR A 26 -1.96 -6.95 0.42
C TYR A 26 -0.88 -7.81 -0.21
N GLU A 27 0.07 -8.36 0.54
CA GLU A 27 1.24 -9.08 0.01
C GLU A 27 0.87 -10.28 -0.88
N GLU A 28 -0.21 -11.00 -0.56
CA GLU A 28 -0.67 -12.15 -1.35
C GLU A 28 -1.02 -11.77 -2.78
N ASN A 29 -1.70 -10.64 -2.97
CA ASN A 29 -2.32 -10.25 -4.23
C ASN A 29 -1.63 -9.07 -4.92
N TYR A 30 -0.77 -8.35 -4.20
CA TYR A 30 -0.10 -7.15 -4.70
C TYR A 30 1.40 -7.15 -4.38
N TYR A 31 2.17 -6.48 -5.23
CA TYR A 31 3.54 -6.04 -4.96
C TYR A 31 3.52 -4.61 -4.45
N LEU A 32 4.22 -4.33 -3.36
CA LEU A 32 4.52 -2.96 -2.94
C LEU A 32 5.55 -2.35 -3.89
N ILE A 33 5.17 -1.30 -4.62
CA ILE A 33 6.05 -0.60 -5.56
C ILE A 33 6.75 0.55 -4.86
N SER A 34 5.97 1.30 -4.08
CA SER A 34 6.47 2.43 -3.33
C SER A 34 5.60 2.72 -2.13
N TYR A 35 6.18 3.38 -1.15
CA TYR A 35 5.47 3.93 -0.03
C TYR A 35 5.98 5.33 0.27
N ARG A 36 5.16 6.11 0.98
CA ARG A 36 5.54 7.40 1.54
C ARG A 36 4.93 7.53 2.92
N LEU A 37 5.78 7.80 3.91
CA LEU A 37 5.37 8.19 5.25
C LEU A 37 5.53 9.70 5.40
N THR A 38 4.48 10.38 5.87
CA THR A 38 4.51 11.82 6.14
C THR A 38 4.05 12.02 7.57
N LYS A 39 4.92 12.54 8.44
CA LYS A 39 4.57 12.83 9.83
C LYS A 39 3.42 13.82 9.89
N ILE A 40 2.35 13.48 10.62
CA ILE A 40 1.19 14.35 10.84
C ILE A 40 1.33 15.01 12.21
N ILE A 41 1.57 14.20 13.24
CA ILE A 41 1.78 14.60 14.64
C ILE A 41 2.91 13.76 15.25
N GLU A 42 3.29 14.00 16.51
CA GLU A 42 4.46 13.35 17.13
C GLU A 42 4.48 11.82 17.02
N LEU A 43 3.31 11.18 17.08
CA LEU A 43 3.15 9.72 17.13
C LEU A 43 2.41 9.12 15.93
N GLU A 44 2.04 9.93 14.93
CA GLU A 44 1.28 9.44 13.77
C GLU A 44 1.85 9.94 12.45
N TYR A 45 1.87 9.02 11.50
CA TYR A 45 2.27 9.21 10.12
C TYR A 45 1.09 8.93 9.20
N LYS A 46 0.99 9.75 8.15
CA LYS A 46 0.20 9.42 6.97
C LYS A 46 1.02 8.47 6.11
N ALA A 47 0.56 7.24 5.98
CA ALA A 47 1.08 6.26 5.06
C ALA A 47 0.35 6.33 3.72
N VAL A 48 1.11 6.37 2.64
CA VAL A 48 0.62 6.19 1.28
C VAL A 48 1.37 5.01 0.67
N MET A 49 0.67 3.99 0.21
CA MET A 49 1.25 2.84 -0.51
C MET A 49 0.79 2.84 -1.96
N LEU A 50 1.71 2.50 -2.86
CA LEU A 50 1.42 2.24 -4.26
C LEU A 50 1.68 0.75 -4.52
N LEU A 51 0.62 0.06 -4.92
CA LEU A 51 0.59 -1.39 -5.08
C LEU A 51 0.37 -1.77 -6.55
N TYR A 52 1.09 -2.78 -7.02
CA TYR A 52 0.88 -3.41 -8.33
C TYR A 52 0.22 -4.77 -8.15
N PRO A 53 -0.83 -5.13 -8.87
CA PRO A 53 -1.42 -6.47 -8.77
C PRO A 53 -0.42 -7.55 -9.23
N ARG A 54 -0.29 -8.65 -8.47
CA ARG A 54 0.65 -9.76 -8.80
C ARG A 54 0.17 -10.61 -9.96
N LYS A 55 -1.14 -10.83 -10.04
CA LYS A 55 -1.80 -11.47 -11.17
C LYS A 55 -2.46 -10.37 -11.99
N GLU A 56 -2.45 -10.48 -13.31
CA GLU A 56 -3.44 -9.75 -14.11
C GLU A 56 -4.80 -10.14 -13.54
N GLN A 57 -5.40 -9.26 -12.74
CA GLN A 57 -6.84 -9.32 -12.56
C GLN A 57 -7.37 -9.04 -13.95
N ILE A 58 -7.63 -10.12 -14.70
CA ILE A 58 -8.47 -10.08 -15.89
C ILE A 58 -9.81 -9.61 -15.33
N ILE A 59 -10.02 -8.29 -15.37
CA ILE A 59 -11.30 -7.67 -15.12
C ILE A 59 -12.10 -8.06 -16.36
N ASN A 60 -12.81 -9.19 -16.28
CA ASN A 60 -13.92 -9.44 -17.20
C ASN A 60 -15.01 -8.46 -16.76
N GLU A 61 -15.08 -7.32 -17.43
CA GLU A 61 -16.28 -6.47 -17.50
C GLU A 61 -17.41 -7.19 -18.26
#